data_AF-A0A200QE66-F1
#
_entry.id   AF-A0A200QE66-F1
#
_cell.length_a   1.000
_cell.length_b   1.000
_cell.length_c   1.000
_cell.angle_alpha   90.00
_cell.angle_beta   90.00
_cell.angle_gamma   90.00
#
_symmetry.space_group_name_H-M   'P 1'
#
loop_
_entity.id
_entity.type
_entity.pdbx_description
1 polymer ?
#
loop_
_entity_poly.entity_id
_entity_poly.type
_entity_poly.pdbx_seq_one_letter_code
_entity_poly.pdbx_strand_id
1 'polypeptide(L)'
;MAEIALVSELLLLFLTLYSSFLIHFAVSEIIFEERFEDGWESRWVKSDWKRSEGKAGSFKHTAGKWSGDPDDRGLQTSTDARHFAISAKIPEFTNKNRTLVVQYSIKFEQDIECGGGYIKLHSGYVNQKKFGGDTPYSLMFGPDLCGSQTKKLHVILSYQGQNYPIKKDLQCETDKLTHFYTFILRPDASYSVLVDNRERESGSMYTDWDILPPRKIKDYNAKKPADWDDREYIDDPNDVKPEGYDSIPAEIPDPKAKEPDNWDEDEDGIWRRPKIPNPAYKGPWKRKKVKNPNYKGKWKTPWIDNPEFEDDPDLYVLKPIKYVGIEVWQVKAGSVYDNILICDDPEYAKHVAQEIFDKNKEAEKEAFEEAEKVRRAREEEEAQRAREEGERRRRERGHDRKYRDRERARDKYRRHDRRDYLDDYHYDKVKLMVYKCITATQMNSELRYYRQQGRTLHRKLTILNQHHFVFEEVVSSGFGAQIGRTRTDLGKINIPKRIKFRFLFGWVRIPLDMKVPRTGAGYNTNGSGWFQY
;
A
#
# COMPACT_ATOMS: atom_id res chain seq x y z
N MET A 1 -77.78 -29.62 13.91
CA MET A 1 -77.15 -29.11 12.68
C MET A 1 -77.00 -27.59 12.75
N ALA A 2 -78.08 -26.82 12.89
CA ALA A 2 -78.01 -25.35 12.98
C ALA A 2 -77.25 -24.82 14.21
N GLU A 3 -77.42 -25.42 15.39
CA GLU A 3 -76.70 -24.99 16.61
C GLU A 3 -75.19 -25.25 16.53
N ILE A 4 -74.76 -26.33 15.86
CA ILE A 4 -73.34 -26.66 15.68
C ILE A 4 -72.67 -25.66 14.73
N ALA A 5 -73.39 -25.24 13.68
CA ALA A 5 -72.91 -24.22 12.75
C ALA A 5 -72.72 -22.86 13.45
N LEU A 6 -73.68 -22.46 14.31
CA LEU A 6 -73.62 -21.21 15.06
C LEU A 6 -72.43 -21.17 16.03
N VAL A 7 -72.17 -22.28 16.74
CA VAL A 7 -71.03 -22.38 17.66
C VAL A 7 -69.71 -22.36 16.89
N SER A 8 -69.63 -22.98 15.72
CA SER A 8 -68.44 -22.95 14.87
C SER A 8 -68.14 -21.55 14.33
N GLU A 9 -69.15 -20.80 13.88
CA GLU A 9 -68.97 -19.42 13.41
C GLU A 9 -68.57 -18.48 14.54
N LEU A 10 -69.15 -18.63 15.73
CA LEU A 10 -68.74 -17.89 16.92
C LEU A 10 -67.30 -18.21 17.33
N LEU A 11 -66.88 -19.48 17.27
CA LEU A 11 -65.51 -19.87 17.60
C LEU A 11 -64.51 -19.32 16.59
N LEU A 12 -64.86 -19.31 15.30
CA LEU A 12 -64.04 -18.70 14.24
C LEU A 12 -63.93 -17.18 14.42
N LEU A 13 -65.03 -16.50 14.75
CA LEU A 13 -65.02 -15.07 15.06
C LEU A 13 -64.16 -14.77 16.28
N PHE A 14 -64.27 -15.55 17.36
CA PHE A 14 -63.42 -15.41 18.54
C PHE A 14 -61.95 -15.69 18.23
N LEU A 15 -61.62 -16.68 17.40
CA LEU A 15 -60.25 -16.97 16.96
C LEU A 15 -59.69 -15.84 16.07
N THR A 16 -60.50 -15.25 15.20
CA THR A 16 -60.08 -14.08 14.38
C THR A 16 -59.94 -12.81 15.21
N LEU A 17 -60.79 -12.59 16.22
CA LEU A 17 -60.66 -11.48 17.16
C LEU A 17 -59.43 -11.67 18.04
N TYR A 18 -59.17 -12.88 18.53
CA TYR A 18 -57.99 -13.20 19.34
C TYR A 18 -56.69 -13.12 18.53
N SER A 19 -56.69 -13.50 17.24
CA SER A 19 -55.54 -13.32 16.36
C SER A 19 -55.30 -11.85 16.01
N SER A 20 -56.36 -11.04 15.89
CA SER A 20 -56.24 -9.59 15.69
C SER A 20 -55.74 -8.84 16.94
N PHE A 21 -56.02 -9.36 18.14
CA PHE A 21 -55.52 -8.80 19.41
C PHE A 21 -54.05 -9.17 19.70
N LEU A 22 -53.49 -10.16 18.99
CA LEU A 22 -52.06 -10.53 19.06
C LEU A 22 -51.18 -9.73 18.09
N ILE A 23 -51.74 -8.80 17.32
CA ILE A 23 -50.97 -7.81 16.58
C ILE A 23 -50.47 -6.78 17.60
N HIS A 24 -49.36 -7.09 18.26
CA HIS A 24 -48.52 -6.06 18.84
C HIS A 24 -48.09 -5.17 17.66
N PHE A 25 -48.66 -3.97 17.56
CA PHE A 25 -48.03 -2.91 16.79
C PHE A 25 -46.68 -2.65 17.46
N ALA A 26 -45.63 -3.30 16.95
CA ALA A 26 -44.27 -2.89 17.20
C ALA A 26 -44.12 -1.53 16.51
N VAL A 27 -44.48 -0.47 17.23
CA VAL A 27 -44.24 0.89 16.77
C VAL A 27 -42.73 1.08 16.82
N SER A 28 -42.11 1.18 15.63
CA SER A 28 -40.71 1.62 15.51
C SER A 28 -40.56 2.98 16.19
N GLU A 29 -39.65 3.08 17.15
CA GLU A 29 -39.32 4.34 17.81
C GLU A 29 -38.21 5.04 17.02
N ILE A 30 -38.55 6.20 16.43
CA ILE A 30 -37.56 7.10 15.84
C ILE A 30 -37.00 7.96 16.98
N ILE A 31 -35.77 7.65 17.40
CA ILE A 31 -35.14 8.28 18.55
C ILE A 31 -34.53 9.63 18.14
N PHE A 32 -33.89 9.67 16.97
CA PHE A 32 -33.32 10.88 16.40
C PHE A 32 -33.27 10.77 14.89
N GLU A 33 -33.69 11.83 14.20
CA GLU A 33 -33.59 11.96 12.76
C GLU A 33 -33.16 13.40 12.42
N GLU A 34 -32.09 13.54 11.65
CA GLU A 34 -31.57 14.82 11.18
C GLU A 34 -31.28 14.77 9.69
N ARG A 35 -31.97 15.63 8.95
CA ARG A 35 -31.83 15.86 7.50
C ARG A 35 -31.27 17.25 7.17
N PHE A 36 -30.72 17.91 8.18
CA PHE A 36 -30.14 19.26 8.13
C PHE A 36 -31.03 20.36 7.55
N GLU A 37 -32.35 20.20 7.57
CA GLU A 37 -33.32 21.23 7.18
C GLU A 37 -33.08 22.58 7.88
N ASP A 38 -33.68 23.64 7.33
CA ASP A 38 -33.57 24.99 7.87
C ASP A 38 -33.91 25.02 9.38
N GLY A 39 -33.04 25.69 10.15
CA GLY A 39 -33.13 25.71 11.62
C GLY A 39 -32.25 24.67 12.35
N TRP A 40 -31.48 23.85 11.63
CA TRP A 40 -30.53 22.89 12.22
C TRP A 40 -29.55 23.51 13.24
N GLU A 41 -29.21 24.80 13.10
CA GLU A 41 -28.33 25.52 14.03
C GLU A 41 -28.89 25.60 15.47
N SER A 42 -30.21 25.44 15.63
CA SER A 42 -30.85 25.35 16.95
C SER A 42 -30.66 23.97 17.62
N ARG A 43 -30.47 22.92 16.80
CA ARG A 43 -30.30 21.52 17.24
C ARG A 43 -28.83 21.17 17.47
N TRP A 44 -27.93 21.74 16.67
CA TRP A 44 -26.50 21.44 16.69
C TRP A 44 -25.65 22.55 17.30
N VAL A 45 -24.72 22.15 18.17
CA VAL A 45 -23.80 23.04 18.87
C VAL A 45 -22.37 22.83 18.36
N LYS A 46 -21.83 23.88 17.72
CA LYS A 46 -20.40 23.96 17.37
C LYS A 46 -19.55 24.08 18.64
N SER A 47 -18.52 23.23 18.74
CA SER A 47 -17.55 23.24 19.83
C SER A 47 -16.54 24.38 19.67
N ASP A 48 -16.05 24.90 20.80
CA ASP A 48 -14.91 25.83 20.85
C ASP A 48 -13.56 25.08 21.00
N TRP A 49 -13.58 23.74 21.02
CA TRP A 49 -12.35 22.93 21.02
C TRP A 49 -11.46 23.27 19.83
N LYS A 50 -10.15 23.42 20.07
CA LYS A 50 -9.13 23.84 19.08
C LYS A 50 -9.32 25.23 18.47
N ARG A 51 -10.29 26.03 18.93
CA ARG A 51 -10.53 27.39 18.42
C ARG A 51 -9.40 28.35 18.77
N SER A 52 -8.91 28.32 20.01
CA SER A 52 -7.78 29.14 20.46
C SER A 52 -6.46 28.81 19.75
N GLU A 53 -6.29 27.56 19.30
CA GLU A 53 -5.15 27.10 18.50
C GLU A 53 -5.25 27.49 17.01
N GLY A 54 -6.38 28.08 16.58
CA GLY A 54 -6.65 28.35 15.17
C GLY A 54 -6.84 27.10 14.32
N LYS A 55 -7.09 25.95 14.96
CA LYS A 55 -7.21 24.62 14.32
C LYS A 55 -8.64 24.10 14.23
N ALA A 56 -9.62 24.85 14.74
CA ALA A 56 -11.05 24.53 14.57
C ALA A 56 -11.51 24.82 13.13
N GLY A 57 -12.25 23.89 12.55
CA GLY A 57 -12.87 23.98 11.23
C GLY A 57 -14.29 24.55 11.30
N SER A 58 -14.77 25.05 10.16
CA SER A 58 -16.13 25.57 10.01
C SER A 58 -16.96 24.68 9.09
N PHE A 59 -18.24 24.53 9.44
CA PHE A 59 -19.21 23.82 8.63
C PHE A 59 -20.00 24.79 7.72
N LYS A 60 -20.41 24.31 6.56
CA LYS A 60 -21.30 24.99 5.60
C LYS A 60 -22.53 24.12 5.38
N HIS A 61 -23.70 24.74 5.30
CA HIS A 61 -24.95 24.07 4.98
C HIS A 61 -25.15 24.13 3.45
N THR A 62 -25.02 23.01 2.75
CA THR A 62 -24.96 22.95 1.27
C THR A 62 -25.19 21.53 0.75
N ALA A 63 -25.73 21.42 -0.46
CA ALA A 63 -25.89 20.15 -1.18
C ALA A 63 -24.57 19.67 -1.85
N GLY A 64 -23.53 20.51 -1.83
CA GLY A 64 -22.26 20.27 -2.52
C GLY A 64 -22.23 20.82 -3.95
N LYS A 65 -21.20 20.49 -4.73
CA LYS A 65 -21.04 20.99 -6.12
C LYS A 65 -21.87 20.23 -7.15
N TRP A 66 -22.12 18.95 -6.93
CA TRP A 66 -22.95 18.10 -7.77
C TRP A 66 -23.92 17.37 -6.85
N SER A 67 -25.18 17.77 -6.80
CA SER A 67 -26.19 17.08 -5.99
C SER A 67 -27.28 16.52 -6.89
N GLY A 68 -27.94 15.45 -6.44
CA GLY A 68 -29.13 14.94 -7.11
C GLY A 68 -30.31 15.90 -6.95
N ASP A 69 -30.41 16.52 -5.78
CA ASP A 69 -31.37 17.58 -5.46
C ASP A 69 -30.61 18.78 -4.86
N PRO A 70 -30.73 20.00 -5.42
CA PRO A 70 -30.13 21.21 -4.85
C PRO A 70 -30.68 21.63 -3.48
N ASP A 71 -31.91 21.20 -3.15
CA ASP A 71 -32.58 21.53 -1.89
C ASP A 71 -32.20 20.56 -0.76
N ASP A 72 -31.71 19.37 -1.12
CA ASP A 72 -31.17 18.34 -0.20
C ASP A 72 -29.79 18.74 0.32
N ARG A 73 -29.78 19.57 1.36
CA ARG A 73 -28.59 20.21 1.90
C ARG A 73 -28.13 19.51 3.17
N GLY A 74 -26.89 19.02 3.15
CA GLY A 74 -26.21 18.48 4.32
C GLY A 74 -25.23 19.45 4.97
N LEU A 75 -24.50 18.94 5.96
CA LEU A 75 -23.47 19.66 6.68
C LEU A 75 -22.07 19.35 6.09
N GLN A 76 -21.53 20.30 5.32
CA GLN A 76 -20.23 20.18 4.66
C GLN A 76 -19.08 20.77 5.51
N THR A 77 -17.98 20.04 5.62
CA THR A 77 -16.71 20.56 6.15
C THR A 77 -16.06 21.53 5.16
N SER A 78 -15.55 22.69 5.60
CA SER A 78 -15.14 23.74 4.64
C SER A 78 -13.72 24.28 4.71
N THR A 79 -12.98 24.06 5.80
CA THR A 79 -11.61 24.58 5.96
C THR A 79 -10.59 23.44 6.00
N ASP A 80 -9.63 23.45 5.09
CA ASP A 80 -8.58 22.44 5.00
C ASP A 80 -7.66 22.41 6.24
N ALA A 81 -7.15 21.22 6.55
CA ALA A 81 -6.26 20.93 7.67
C ALA A 81 -6.81 21.46 9.01
N ARG A 82 -8.03 21.05 9.35
CA ARG A 82 -8.73 21.46 10.57
C ARG A 82 -9.41 20.28 11.28
N HIS A 83 -9.64 20.48 12.58
CA HIS A 83 -10.50 19.65 13.41
C HIS A 83 -11.93 20.19 13.36
N PHE A 84 -12.87 19.35 12.99
CA PHE A 84 -14.30 19.63 12.96
C PHE A 84 -14.94 18.97 14.17
N ALA A 85 -15.67 19.74 14.98
CA ALA A 85 -16.34 19.24 16.18
C ALA A 85 -17.70 19.91 16.35
N ILE A 86 -18.76 19.14 16.21
CA ILE A 86 -20.15 19.58 16.39
C ILE A 86 -20.98 18.45 16.98
N SER A 87 -21.92 18.78 17.85
CA SER A 87 -22.76 17.78 18.51
C SER A 87 -24.21 18.25 18.60
N ALA A 88 -25.14 17.31 18.59
CA ALA A 88 -26.55 17.52 18.90
C ALA A 88 -26.95 16.73 20.14
N LYS A 89 -27.83 17.32 20.95
CA LYS A 89 -28.45 16.64 22.08
C LYS A 89 -29.69 15.89 21.58
N ILE A 90 -29.82 14.64 21.99
CA ILE A 90 -30.94 13.78 21.62
C ILE A 90 -31.74 13.36 22.87
N PRO A 91 -32.99 12.87 22.73
CA PRO A 91 -33.71 12.22 23.82
C PRO A 91 -32.85 11.10 24.41
N GLU A 92 -32.70 11.10 25.74
CA GLU A 92 -31.88 10.09 26.40
C GLU A 92 -32.54 8.73 26.30
N PHE A 93 -31.81 7.73 25.80
CA PHE A 93 -32.36 6.38 25.58
C PHE A 93 -31.33 5.29 25.90
N THR A 94 -31.82 4.06 26.06
CA THR A 94 -31.01 2.85 26.19
C THR A 94 -31.45 1.82 25.15
N ASN A 95 -30.50 1.07 24.60
CA ASN A 95 -30.80 -0.04 23.70
C ASN A 95 -31.09 -1.36 24.44
N LYS A 96 -31.25 -1.35 25.76
CA LYS A 96 -31.64 -2.57 26.50
C LYS A 96 -32.97 -3.13 25.98
N ASN A 97 -32.99 -4.42 25.68
CA ASN A 97 -34.11 -5.18 25.12
C ASN A 97 -34.64 -4.67 23.77
N ARG A 98 -33.86 -3.88 23.02
CA ARG A 98 -34.23 -3.39 21.69
C ARG A 98 -33.02 -3.36 20.76
N THR A 99 -33.27 -3.38 19.46
CA THR A 99 -32.22 -3.19 18.47
C THR A 99 -31.79 -1.72 18.48
N LEU A 100 -30.50 -1.46 18.30
CA LEU A 100 -29.97 -0.12 18.02
C LEU A 100 -29.60 -0.07 16.54
N VAL A 101 -30.19 0.87 15.81
CA VAL A 101 -29.82 1.19 14.43
C VAL A 101 -29.23 2.59 14.41
N VAL A 102 -28.05 2.72 13.82
CA VAL A 102 -27.35 3.99 13.59
C VAL A 102 -27.04 4.09 12.12
N GLN A 103 -27.67 5.03 11.43
CA GLN A 103 -27.53 5.23 10.00
C GLN A 103 -27.19 6.69 9.71
N TYR A 104 -26.34 6.93 8.73
CA TYR A 104 -26.15 8.25 8.16
C TYR A 104 -25.57 8.14 6.75
N SER A 105 -25.75 9.20 5.96
CA SER A 105 -25.08 9.33 4.68
C SER A 105 -23.88 10.26 4.78
N ILE A 106 -22.82 9.92 4.05
CA ILE A 106 -21.67 10.80 3.87
C ILE A 106 -21.21 10.76 2.42
N LYS A 107 -20.81 11.93 1.95
CA LYS A 107 -20.22 12.13 0.64
C LYS A 107 -18.84 12.75 0.77
N PHE A 108 -17.83 12.11 0.19
CA PHE A 108 -16.49 12.68 0.04
C PHE A 108 -16.39 13.37 -1.33
N GLU A 109 -16.98 14.56 -1.44
CA GLU A 109 -16.97 15.32 -2.70
C GLU A 109 -15.54 15.71 -3.13
N GLN A 110 -14.68 15.95 -2.15
CA GLN A 110 -13.28 16.26 -2.33
C GLN A 110 -12.44 14.98 -2.51
N ASP A 111 -11.28 15.10 -3.18
CA ASP A 111 -10.25 14.05 -3.13
C ASP A 111 -9.65 13.96 -1.72
N ILE A 112 -10.34 13.25 -0.83
CA ILE A 112 -9.91 13.12 0.56
C ILE A 112 -8.64 12.27 0.62
N GLU A 113 -7.52 12.93 0.93
CA GLU A 113 -6.25 12.23 1.12
C GLU A 113 -6.13 11.65 2.53
N CYS A 114 -6.53 12.44 3.54
CA CYS A 114 -6.54 12.02 4.92
C CYS A 114 -7.61 12.75 5.73
N GLY A 115 -8.59 12.03 6.24
CA GLY A 115 -9.59 12.52 7.17
C GLY A 115 -10.68 11.51 7.52
N GLY A 116 -11.30 11.76 8.68
CA GLY A 116 -12.41 10.98 9.20
C GLY A 116 -13.76 11.38 8.60
N GLY A 117 -14.65 10.41 8.51
CA GLY A 117 -16.04 10.53 8.08
C GLY A 117 -17.04 9.95 9.08
N TYR A 118 -16.61 9.65 10.30
CA TYR A 118 -17.38 8.92 11.31
C TYR A 118 -18.18 9.84 12.25
N ILE A 119 -19.22 9.26 12.84
CA ILE A 119 -20.00 9.86 13.92
C ILE A 119 -19.73 9.14 15.24
N LYS A 120 -20.02 9.81 16.35
CA LYS A 120 -19.91 9.28 17.71
C LYS A 120 -21.23 9.43 18.45
N LEU A 121 -21.61 8.40 19.19
CA LEU A 121 -22.69 8.46 20.17
C LEU A 121 -22.10 8.60 21.57
N HIS A 122 -22.64 9.51 22.37
CA HIS A 122 -22.12 9.83 23.69
C HIS A 122 -23.14 9.56 24.78
N SER A 123 -22.63 9.08 25.91
CA SER A 123 -23.40 8.83 27.13
C SER A 123 -23.14 9.87 28.20
N GLY A 124 -24.09 10.02 29.11
CA GLY A 124 -23.96 10.93 30.25
C GLY A 124 -23.95 12.41 29.84
N TYR A 125 -23.35 13.27 30.66
CA TYR A 125 -23.26 14.70 30.38
C TYR A 125 -22.07 15.03 29.48
N VAL A 126 -22.34 15.67 28.32
CA VAL A 126 -21.31 16.23 27.44
C VAL A 126 -21.42 17.75 27.44
N ASN A 127 -20.31 18.42 27.76
CA ASN A 127 -20.19 19.86 27.52
C ASN A 127 -19.93 20.09 26.03
N GLN A 128 -21.01 20.31 25.26
CA GLN A 128 -20.97 20.49 23.81
C GLN A 128 -20.01 21.60 23.34
N LYS A 129 -19.77 22.64 24.17
CA LYS A 129 -18.81 23.71 23.85
C LYS A 129 -17.35 23.30 24.01
N LYS A 130 -17.08 22.24 24.76
CA LYS A 130 -15.74 21.66 24.93
C LYS A 130 -15.61 20.29 24.24
N PHE A 131 -16.59 19.90 23.44
CA PHE A 131 -16.62 18.63 22.74
C PHE A 131 -15.42 18.50 21.78
N GLY A 132 -14.73 17.37 21.84
CA GLY A 132 -13.50 17.11 21.08
C GLY A 132 -13.06 15.66 21.18
N GLY A 133 -11.85 15.36 20.68
CA GLY A 133 -11.33 13.99 20.55
C GLY A 133 -11.31 13.16 21.83
N ASP A 134 -11.04 13.77 22.98
CA ASP A 134 -10.96 13.09 24.29
C ASP A 134 -12.32 12.90 24.97
N THR A 135 -13.42 13.32 24.34
CA THR A 135 -14.76 13.18 24.92
C THR A 135 -15.16 11.70 24.92
N PRO A 136 -15.50 11.10 26.08
CA PRO A 136 -15.93 9.71 26.14
C PRO A 136 -17.14 9.47 25.24
N TYR A 137 -17.11 8.39 24.48
CA TYR A 137 -18.19 7.96 23.59
C TYR A 137 -18.55 6.51 23.89
N SER A 138 -19.73 6.08 23.47
CA SER A 138 -20.21 4.69 23.58
C SER A 138 -20.07 3.92 22.28
N LEU A 139 -20.22 4.62 21.15
CA LEU A 139 -20.02 4.09 19.81
C LEU A 139 -19.29 5.14 18.97
N MET A 140 -18.30 4.71 18.19
CA MET A 140 -17.76 5.47 17.05
C MET A 140 -17.95 4.61 15.80
N PHE A 141 -18.65 5.14 14.81
CA PHE A 141 -19.02 4.41 13.61
C PHE A 141 -18.85 5.25 12.35
N GLY A 142 -18.15 4.73 11.36
CA GLY A 142 -18.02 5.37 10.04
C GLY A 142 -16.66 5.24 9.36
N PRO A 143 -16.55 5.73 8.10
CA PRO A 143 -15.32 5.61 7.32
C PRO A 143 -14.23 6.54 7.83
N ASP A 144 -12.99 6.10 7.70
CA ASP A 144 -11.77 6.86 7.97
C ASP A 144 -10.75 6.55 6.89
N LEU A 145 -10.40 7.58 6.13
CA LEU A 145 -9.53 7.48 4.96
C LEU A 145 -8.26 8.26 5.26
N CYS A 146 -7.10 7.62 5.22
CA CYS A 146 -5.81 8.29 5.29
C CYS A 146 -4.76 7.56 4.45
N GLY A 147 -4.36 8.20 3.35
CA GLY A 147 -3.45 7.65 2.36
C GLY A 147 -3.93 6.33 1.73
N SER A 148 -2.98 5.53 1.27
CA SER A 148 -3.27 4.22 0.67
C SER A 148 -3.41 3.07 1.68
N GLN A 149 -3.04 3.29 2.95
CA GLN A 149 -2.88 2.23 3.94
C GLN A 149 -4.04 2.16 4.95
N THR A 150 -4.74 3.26 5.22
CA THR A 150 -5.84 3.29 6.20
C THR A 150 -7.11 3.74 5.50
N LYS A 151 -7.84 2.79 4.94
CA LYS A 151 -9.18 2.97 4.37
C LYS A 151 -10.12 2.04 5.11
N LYS A 152 -10.53 2.46 6.31
CA LYS A 152 -11.19 1.58 7.27
C LYS A 152 -12.55 2.13 7.64
N LEU A 153 -13.53 1.24 7.74
CA LEU A 153 -14.81 1.52 8.35
C LEU A 153 -14.70 1.19 9.85
N HIS A 154 -14.59 2.22 10.68
CA HIS A 154 -14.49 2.05 12.13
C HIS A 154 -15.83 1.60 12.70
N VAL A 155 -15.76 0.59 13.57
CA VAL A 155 -16.83 0.23 14.50
C VAL A 155 -16.17 0.02 15.85
N ILE A 156 -16.22 1.04 16.70
CA ILE A 156 -15.55 1.05 18.01
C ILE A 156 -16.61 1.15 19.09
N LEU A 157 -16.63 0.16 19.97
CA LEU A 157 -17.57 0.08 21.10
C LEU A 157 -16.82 0.38 22.40
N SER A 158 -17.44 1.17 23.27
CA SER A 158 -16.87 1.46 24.59
C SER A 158 -17.49 0.56 25.64
N TYR A 159 -16.66 -0.21 26.34
CA TYR A 159 -17.06 -1.09 27.43
C TYR A 159 -16.19 -0.80 28.66
N GLN A 160 -16.84 -0.61 29.82
CA GLN A 160 -16.18 -0.29 31.09
C GLN A 160 -15.17 0.89 31.05
N GLY A 161 -15.35 1.82 30.11
CA GLY A 161 -14.49 3.01 29.96
C GLY A 161 -13.28 2.82 29.03
N GLN A 162 -13.13 1.64 28.42
CA GLN A 162 -12.15 1.36 27.38
C GLN A 162 -12.83 1.24 26.01
N ASN A 163 -12.12 1.63 24.96
CA ASN A 163 -12.62 1.58 23.58
C ASN A 163 -12.04 0.35 22.88
N TYR A 164 -12.92 -0.46 22.32
CA TYR A 164 -12.58 -1.70 21.62
C TYR A 164 -12.91 -1.53 20.14
N PRO A 165 -11.90 -1.42 19.25
CA PRO A 165 -12.14 -1.47 17.81
C PRO A 165 -12.48 -2.89 17.38
N ILE A 166 -13.30 -3.01 16.33
CA ILE A 166 -13.58 -4.31 15.70
C ILE A 166 -12.28 -4.93 15.16
N LYS A 167 -12.13 -6.25 15.31
CA LYS A 167 -10.97 -7.01 14.83
C LYS A 167 -10.90 -7.11 13.31
N LYS A 168 -12.08 -7.12 12.67
CA LYS A 168 -12.23 -7.29 11.22
C LYS A 168 -11.78 -6.02 10.51
N ASP A 169 -11.06 -6.19 9.40
CA ASP A 169 -10.62 -5.06 8.57
C ASP A 169 -11.69 -4.72 7.54
N LEU A 170 -12.56 -3.77 7.88
CA LEU A 170 -13.68 -3.36 7.03
C LEU A 170 -13.25 -2.24 6.08
N GLN A 171 -13.44 -2.44 4.78
CA GLN A 171 -13.12 -1.43 3.77
C GLN A 171 -14.26 -0.44 3.58
N CYS A 172 -13.92 0.85 3.43
CA CYS A 172 -14.86 1.91 3.11
C CYS A 172 -14.91 2.18 1.60
N GLU A 173 -16.01 2.77 1.14
CA GLU A 173 -16.12 3.26 -0.23
C GLU A 173 -15.23 4.49 -0.42
N THR A 174 -14.68 4.65 -1.63
CA THR A 174 -13.64 5.66 -1.91
C THR A 174 -13.95 6.54 -3.12
N ASP A 175 -15.15 6.41 -3.68
CA ASP A 175 -15.60 7.29 -4.74
C ASP A 175 -16.08 8.64 -4.17
N LYS A 176 -16.62 9.51 -5.04
CA LYS A 176 -17.05 10.87 -4.71
C LYS A 176 -18.58 11.03 -4.62
N LEU A 177 -19.29 9.91 -4.56
CA LEU A 177 -20.75 9.85 -4.45
C LEU A 177 -21.15 9.74 -2.98
N THR A 178 -22.45 9.87 -2.75
CA THR A 178 -23.04 9.72 -1.44
C THR A 178 -23.19 8.23 -1.11
N HIS A 179 -22.70 7.82 0.06
CA HIS A 179 -22.88 6.47 0.59
C HIS A 179 -23.59 6.47 1.93
N PHE A 180 -24.47 5.51 2.13
CA PHE A 180 -25.12 5.26 3.41
C PHE A 180 -24.35 4.21 4.21
N TYR A 181 -24.06 4.54 5.46
CA TYR A 181 -23.46 3.62 6.42
C TYR A 181 -24.47 3.32 7.52
N THR A 182 -24.78 2.05 7.73
CA THR A 182 -25.76 1.60 8.72
C THR A 182 -25.14 0.55 9.64
N PHE A 183 -25.17 0.79 10.94
CA PHE A 183 -24.78 -0.16 11.98
C PHE A 183 -26.02 -0.61 12.75
N ILE A 184 -26.18 -1.91 12.88
CA ILE A 184 -27.30 -2.55 13.58
C ILE A 184 -26.71 -3.40 14.70
N LEU A 185 -27.14 -3.18 15.94
CA LEU A 185 -26.77 -3.96 17.11
C LEU A 185 -28.04 -4.53 17.77
N ARG A 186 -28.14 -5.86 17.84
CA ARG A 186 -29.34 -6.57 18.31
C ARG A 186 -29.20 -7.03 19.77
N PRO A 187 -30.32 -7.35 20.47
CA PRO A 187 -30.30 -7.81 21.87
C PRO A 187 -29.57 -9.13 22.15
N ASP A 188 -29.29 -9.93 21.13
CA ASP A 188 -28.51 -11.16 21.22
C ASP A 188 -26.99 -10.92 21.08
N ALA A 189 -26.56 -9.65 21.13
CA ALA A 189 -25.20 -9.20 20.88
C ALA A 189 -24.67 -9.56 19.47
N SER A 190 -25.57 -9.82 18.52
CA SER A 190 -25.23 -9.85 17.10
C SER A 190 -25.24 -8.45 16.50
N TYR A 191 -24.45 -8.24 15.46
CA TYR A 191 -24.41 -6.99 14.73
C TYR A 191 -24.44 -7.21 13.21
N SER A 192 -24.88 -6.19 12.49
CA SER A 192 -24.75 -6.09 11.03
C SER A 192 -24.22 -4.71 10.66
N VAL A 193 -23.34 -4.64 9.68
CA VAL A 193 -22.87 -3.40 9.04
C VAL A 193 -23.32 -3.44 7.60
N LEU A 194 -24.13 -2.45 7.21
CA LEU A 194 -24.59 -2.28 5.84
C LEU A 194 -23.94 -1.03 5.24
N VAL A 195 -23.61 -1.12 3.95
CA VAL A 195 -23.22 0.02 3.13
C VAL A 195 -24.15 0.05 1.93
N ASP A 196 -24.80 1.18 1.68
CA ASP A 196 -25.80 1.36 0.62
C ASP A 196 -26.89 0.26 0.63
N ASN A 197 -27.45 -0.01 1.81
CA ASN A 197 -28.45 -1.07 2.06
C ASN A 197 -27.99 -2.51 1.74
N ARG A 198 -26.69 -2.74 1.52
CA ARG A 198 -26.11 -4.07 1.32
C ARG A 198 -25.34 -4.48 2.57
N GLU A 199 -25.66 -5.66 3.13
CA GLU A 199 -24.89 -6.21 4.25
C GLU A 199 -23.45 -6.49 3.80
N ARG A 200 -22.50 -5.83 4.45
CA ARG A 200 -21.06 -5.99 4.20
C ARG A 200 -20.43 -6.90 5.23
N GLU A 201 -20.91 -6.84 6.46
CA GLU A 201 -20.40 -7.63 7.55
C GLU A 201 -21.51 -7.95 8.55
N SER A 202 -21.46 -9.13 9.15
CA SER A 202 -22.30 -9.51 10.27
C SER A 202 -21.54 -10.45 11.20
N GLY A 203 -21.94 -10.49 12.47
CA GLY A 203 -21.22 -11.28 13.46
C GLY A 203 -21.71 -11.06 14.87
N SER A 204 -20.83 -11.30 15.83
CA SER A 204 -21.16 -11.23 17.26
C SER A 204 -20.11 -10.45 18.04
N MET A 205 -20.56 -9.70 19.04
CA MET A 205 -19.68 -8.97 19.96
C MET A 205 -18.71 -9.89 20.70
N TYR A 206 -19.11 -11.14 20.95
CA TYR A 206 -18.28 -12.15 21.63
C TYR A 206 -17.04 -12.58 20.83
N THR A 207 -17.09 -12.48 19.50
CA THR A 207 -16.01 -12.96 18.62
C THR A 207 -15.21 -11.81 18.01
N ASP A 208 -15.91 -10.74 17.62
CA ASP A 208 -15.37 -9.74 16.70
C ASP A 208 -14.76 -8.52 17.42
N TRP A 209 -14.90 -8.46 18.76
CA TRP A 209 -14.17 -7.54 19.64
C TRP A 209 -13.43 -8.29 20.74
N ASP A 210 -12.38 -7.67 21.30
CA ASP A 210 -11.65 -8.18 22.47
C ASP A 210 -12.21 -7.60 23.78
N ILE A 211 -13.54 -7.62 23.95
CA ILE A 211 -14.20 -7.07 25.15
C ILE A 211 -14.10 -8.04 26.31
N LEU A 212 -14.52 -9.30 26.10
CA LEU A 212 -14.46 -10.36 27.10
C LEU A 212 -13.23 -11.26 26.84
N PRO A 213 -12.64 -11.84 27.89
CA PRO A 213 -11.55 -12.81 27.72
C PRO A 213 -12.05 -14.06 26.98
N PRO A 214 -11.14 -14.87 26.39
CA PRO A 214 -11.54 -16.05 25.64
C PRO A 214 -12.20 -17.08 26.56
N ARG A 215 -13.26 -17.74 26.08
CA ARG A 215 -13.99 -18.78 26.83
C ARG A 215 -13.11 -19.98 27.23
N LYS A 216 -12.13 -20.32 26.40
CA LYS A 216 -11.22 -21.45 26.62
C LYS A 216 -9.76 -21.03 26.49
N ILE A 217 -8.93 -21.54 27.39
CA ILE A 217 -7.47 -21.35 27.39
C ILE A 217 -6.78 -22.71 27.36
N LYS A 218 -5.51 -22.74 26.92
CA LYS A 218 -4.72 -23.97 26.98
C LYS A 218 -4.32 -24.23 28.42
N ASP A 219 -4.45 -25.48 28.86
CA ASP A 219 -3.97 -25.89 30.18
C ASP A 219 -2.45 -26.01 30.18
N TYR A 220 -1.75 -24.94 30.56
CA TYR A 220 -0.29 -24.95 30.65
C TYR A 220 0.26 -25.89 31.74
N ASN A 221 -0.59 -26.36 32.67
CA ASN A 221 -0.21 -27.32 33.70
C ASN A 221 -0.40 -28.78 33.23
N ALA A 222 -1.11 -29.02 32.12
CA ALA A 222 -1.30 -30.35 31.58
C ALA A 222 0.01 -30.96 31.08
N LYS A 223 0.40 -32.06 31.70
CA LYS A 223 1.56 -32.87 31.28
C LYS A 223 1.12 -33.99 30.35
N LYS A 224 1.98 -34.33 29.40
CA LYS A 224 1.79 -35.53 28.57
C LYS A 224 1.70 -36.76 29.48
N PRO A 225 0.63 -37.57 29.41
CA PRO A 225 0.50 -38.79 30.19
C PRO A 225 1.64 -39.76 29.86
N ALA A 226 2.11 -40.50 30.87
CA ALA A 226 3.21 -41.45 30.70
C ALA A 226 2.83 -42.62 29.77
N ASP A 227 1.54 -42.95 29.69
CA ASP A 227 0.96 -43.98 28.83
C ASP A 227 0.60 -43.47 27.41
N TRP A 228 0.98 -42.24 27.07
CA TRP A 228 0.70 -41.66 25.76
C TRP A 228 1.82 -41.93 24.77
N ASP A 229 1.64 -42.93 23.90
CA ASP A 229 2.58 -43.21 22.82
C ASP A 229 2.28 -42.35 21.58
N ASP A 230 3.19 -41.43 21.28
CA ASP A 230 3.16 -40.55 20.11
C ASP A 230 4.06 -41.06 18.96
N ARG A 231 4.61 -42.27 19.09
CA ARG A 231 5.36 -42.93 18.02
C ARG A 231 4.37 -43.67 17.12
N GLU A 232 4.21 -43.17 15.90
CA GLU A 232 3.36 -43.80 14.88
C GLU A 232 3.89 -45.18 14.46
N TYR A 233 5.21 -45.34 14.47
CA TYR A 233 5.88 -46.58 14.13
C TYR A 233 6.79 -47.05 15.26
N ILE A 234 6.70 -48.33 15.59
CA ILE A 234 7.60 -49.03 16.52
C ILE A 234 8.35 -50.13 15.78
N ASP A 235 9.47 -50.57 16.33
CA ASP A 235 10.17 -51.73 15.79
C ASP A 235 9.33 -52.99 16.03
N ASP A 236 9.20 -53.83 14.99
CA ASP A 236 8.38 -55.04 15.01
C ASP A 236 8.92 -56.01 16.06
N PRO A 237 8.18 -56.29 17.15
CA PRO A 237 8.66 -57.20 18.18
C PRO A 237 8.93 -58.61 17.64
N ASN A 238 8.30 -59.01 16.53
CA ASN A 238 8.43 -60.33 15.90
C ASN A 238 9.52 -60.38 14.83
N ASP A 239 10.08 -59.23 14.40
CA ASP A 239 11.20 -59.20 13.46
C ASP A 239 12.50 -59.41 14.22
N VAL A 240 12.88 -60.68 14.36
CA VAL A 240 14.13 -61.08 15.02
C VAL A 240 15.22 -61.14 13.96
N LYS A 241 16.42 -60.69 14.34
CA LYS A 241 17.60 -60.77 13.48
C LYS A 241 17.89 -62.24 13.14
N PRO A 242 17.98 -62.60 11.84
CA PRO A 242 18.33 -63.96 11.46
C PRO A 242 19.70 -64.37 11.97
N GLU A 243 19.82 -65.62 12.39
CA GLU A 243 21.10 -66.21 12.81
C GLU A 243 22.10 -66.18 11.63
N GLY A 244 23.34 -65.79 11.91
CA GLY A 244 24.40 -65.69 10.89
C GLY A 244 24.36 -64.43 10.01
N TYR A 245 23.40 -63.51 10.19
CA TYR A 245 23.32 -62.27 9.39
C TYR A 245 24.58 -61.38 9.52
N ASP A 246 25.15 -61.28 10.72
CA ASP A 246 26.40 -60.51 10.96
C ASP A 246 27.66 -61.22 10.45
N SER A 247 27.55 -62.53 10.24
CA SER A 247 28.65 -63.36 9.76
C SER A 247 28.81 -63.29 8.24
N ILE A 248 27.89 -62.61 7.52
CA ILE A 248 27.99 -62.38 6.08
C ILE A 248 29.04 -61.27 5.83
N PRO A 249 30.20 -61.57 5.24
CA PRO A 249 31.23 -60.56 4.99
C PRO A 249 30.75 -59.58 3.91
N ALA A 250 31.12 -58.30 4.06
CA ALA A 250 30.77 -57.25 3.10
C ALA A 250 31.43 -57.47 1.72
N GLU A 251 32.58 -58.14 1.71
CA GLU A 251 33.32 -58.48 0.50
C GLU A 251 33.64 -59.97 0.46
N ILE A 252 33.49 -60.57 -0.71
CA ILE A 252 33.88 -61.97 -0.99
C ILE A 252 34.93 -61.98 -2.11
N PRO A 253 35.85 -62.95 -2.14
CA PRO A 253 36.75 -63.13 -3.28
C PRO A 253 35.95 -63.34 -4.57
N ASP A 254 36.35 -62.69 -5.67
CA ASP A 254 35.68 -62.80 -6.96
C ASP A 254 35.74 -64.26 -7.47
N PRO A 255 34.60 -64.95 -7.60
CA PRO A 255 34.57 -66.33 -8.07
C PRO A 255 34.94 -66.47 -9.56
N LYS A 256 34.91 -65.38 -10.32
CA LYS A 256 35.27 -65.36 -11.75
C LYS A 256 36.71 -64.94 -11.99
N ALA A 257 37.40 -64.40 -10.97
CA ALA A 257 38.80 -64.07 -11.08
C ALA A 257 39.63 -65.36 -11.15
N LYS A 258 40.37 -65.48 -12.24
CA LYS A 258 41.44 -66.46 -12.41
C LYS A 258 42.77 -65.73 -12.28
N GLU A 259 43.77 -66.47 -11.81
CA GLU A 259 45.14 -66.01 -11.80
C GLU A 259 45.57 -65.67 -13.24
N PRO A 260 46.20 -64.51 -13.48
CA PRO A 260 46.75 -64.19 -14.78
C PRO A 260 47.81 -65.19 -15.22
N ASP A 261 47.84 -65.55 -16.50
CA ASP A 261 48.82 -66.52 -17.04
C ASP A 261 50.30 -66.04 -16.94
N ASN A 262 50.51 -64.76 -16.61
CA ASN A 262 51.82 -64.12 -16.46
C ASN A 262 52.17 -63.78 -14.99
N TRP A 263 51.49 -64.40 -14.02
CA TRP A 263 51.78 -64.23 -12.59
C TRP A 263 52.98 -65.08 -12.16
N ASP A 264 53.93 -64.48 -11.44
CA ASP A 264 55.11 -65.17 -10.90
C ASP A 264 55.09 -65.14 -9.36
N GLU A 265 54.89 -66.29 -8.70
CA GLU A 265 54.77 -66.35 -7.23
C GLU A 265 56.06 -65.95 -6.49
N ASP A 266 57.23 -66.09 -7.11
CA ASP A 266 58.53 -65.76 -6.50
C ASP A 266 58.80 -64.24 -6.52
N GLU A 267 58.29 -63.52 -7.53
CA GLU A 267 58.47 -62.08 -7.72
C GLU A 267 57.25 -61.26 -7.24
N ASP A 268 56.02 -61.71 -7.49
CA ASP A 268 54.76 -61.00 -7.18
C ASP A 268 54.06 -61.48 -5.88
N GLY A 269 54.49 -62.64 -5.35
CA GLY A 269 53.94 -63.26 -4.15
C GLY A 269 52.66 -64.11 -4.38
N ILE A 270 52.14 -64.72 -3.31
CA ILE A 270 50.94 -65.60 -3.39
C ILE A 270 49.74 -64.81 -3.94
N TRP A 271 49.25 -65.20 -5.11
CA TRP A 271 48.11 -64.55 -5.74
C TRP A 271 46.87 -64.62 -4.84
N ARG A 272 46.22 -63.47 -4.64
CA ARG A 272 44.96 -63.37 -3.90
C ARG A 272 43.87 -62.85 -4.82
N ARG A 273 42.79 -63.61 -4.95
CA ARG A 273 41.59 -63.20 -5.69
C ARG A 273 41.15 -61.79 -5.26
N PRO A 274 40.91 -60.85 -6.20
CA PRO A 274 40.32 -59.55 -5.90
C PRO A 274 39.01 -59.72 -5.13
N LYS A 275 38.79 -58.89 -4.12
CA LYS A 275 37.55 -58.90 -3.35
C LYS A 275 36.50 -58.07 -4.08
N ILE A 276 35.30 -58.63 -4.24
CA ILE A 276 34.12 -57.95 -4.78
C ILE A 276 33.05 -57.79 -3.70
N PRO A 277 32.16 -56.79 -3.80
CA PRO A 277 31.03 -56.65 -2.88
C PRO A 277 30.18 -57.91 -2.86
N ASN A 278 29.90 -58.44 -1.67
CA ASN A 278 29.09 -59.64 -1.51
C ASN A 278 27.60 -59.31 -1.77
N PRO A 279 26.96 -59.89 -2.80
CA PRO A 279 25.55 -59.63 -3.09
C PRO A 279 24.60 -60.05 -1.96
N ALA A 280 25.04 -60.97 -1.08
CA ALA A 280 24.26 -61.41 0.08
C ALA A 280 24.35 -60.45 1.28
N TYR A 281 25.32 -59.53 1.31
CA TYR A 281 25.47 -58.56 2.40
C TYR A 281 24.46 -57.41 2.23
N LYS A 282 23.47 -57.36 3.14
CA LYS A 282 22.39 -56.37 3.11
C LYS A 282 22.65 -55.16 4.02
N GLY A 283 23.88 -54.96 4.48
CA GLY A 283 24.25 -53.92 5.43
C GLY A 283 23.82 -54.24 6.88
N PRO A 284 24.07 -53.34 7.85
CA PRO A 284 23.71 -53.55 9.24
C PRO A 284 22.20 -53.83 9.39
N TRP A 285 21.86 -54.92 10.09
CA TRP A 285 20.47 -55.29 10.29
C TRP A 285 19.73 -54.19 11.05
N LYS A 286 18.57 -53.79 10.53
CA LYS A 286 17.63 -52.87 11.18
C LYS A 286 16.29 -53.56 11.28
N ARG A 287 15.70 -53.52 12.47
CA ARG A 287 14.38 -54.09 12.71
C ARG A 287 13.34 -53.38 11.84
N LYS A 288 12.42 -54.12 11.24
CA LYS A 288 11.30 -53.57 10.48
C LYS A 288 10.45 -52.70 11.39
N LYS A 289 9.96 -51.58 10.86
CA LYS A 289 9.03 -50.70 11.57
C LYS A 289 7.60 -51.09 11.24
N VAL A 290 6.78 -51.33 12.25
CA VAL A 290 5.35 -51.61 12.14
C VAL A 290 4.55 -50.48 12.76
N LYS A 291 3.30 -50.31 12.32
CA LYS A 291 2.39 -49.33 12.92
C LYS A 291 2.14 -49.69 14.38
N ASN A 292 2.31 -48.71 15.26
CA ASN A 292 2.11 -48.88 16.68
C ASN A 292 0.60 -48.99 17.00
N PRO A 293 0.11 -50.13 17.51
CA PRO A 293 -1.30 -50.26 17.88
C PRO A 293 -1.72 -49.31 19.01
N ASN A 294 -0.76 -48.85 19.83
CA ASN A 294 -1.00 -47.94 20.95
C ASN A 294 -0.79 -46.46 20.60
N TYR A 295 -0.62 -46.11 19.32
CA TYR A 295 -0.43 -44.74 18.90
C TYR A 295 -1.69 -43.90 19.16
N LYS A 296 -1.61 -42.96 20.09
CA LYS A 296 -2.73 -42.06 20.47
C LYS A 296 -2.70 -40.72 19.72
N GLY A 297 -1.77 -40.55 18.77
CA GLY A 297 -1.54 -39.28 18.09
C GLY A 297 -0.48 -38.43 18.78
N LYS A 298 -0.07 -37.32 18.14
CA LYS A 298 0.80 -36.34 18.79
C LYS A 298 0.04 -35.68 19.95
N TRP A 299 0.60 -35.74 21.15
CA TRP A 299 0.03 -35.08 22.32
C TRP A 299 -0.14 -33.59 22.06
N LYS A 300 -1.32 -33.06 22.35
CA LYS A 300 -1.64 -31.63 22.30
C LYS A 300 -2.15 -31.20 23.66
N THR A 301 -1.72 -30.01 24.10
CA THR A 301 -2.23 -29.41 25.34
C THR A 301 -3.75 -29.28 25.28
N PRO A 302 -4.50 -29.80 26.26
CA PRO A 302 -5.95 -29.69 26.29
C PRO A 302 -6.39 -28.23 26.48
N TRP A 303 -7.60 -27.93 26.01
CA TRP A 303 -8.26 -26.66 26.26
C TRP A 303 -9.16 -26.81 27.49
N ILE A 304 -9.02 -25.91 28.45
CA ILE A 304 -9.85 -25.82 29.66
C ILE A 304 -10.67 -24.54 29.61
N ASP A 305 -11.77 -24.52 30.36
CA ASP A 305 -12.57 -23.32 30.52
C ASP A 305 -11.76 -22.26 31.26
N ASN A 306 -11.85 -21.01 30.79
CA ASN A 306 -11.08 -19.91 31.35
C ASN A 306 -11.71 -19.45 32.67
N PRO A 307 -11.01 -19.54 33.82
CA PRO A 307 -11.56 -19.10 35.10
C PRO A 307 -11.81 -17.58 35.15
N GLU A 308 -11.15 -16.81 34.30
CA GLU A 308 -11.36 -15.35 34.17
C GLU A 308 -12.54 -15.00 33.25
N PHE A 309 -13.16 -15.98 32.58
CA PHE A 309 -14.32 -15.73 31.72
C PHE A 309 -15.60 -15.64 32.55
N GLU A 310 -16.19 -14.46 32.57
CA GLU A 310 -17.53 -14.19 33.06
C GLU A 310 -18.39 -13.72 31.88
N ASP A 311 -19.54 -14.36 31.70
CA ASP A 311 -20.47 -14.03 30.62
C ASP A 311 -21.28 -12.79 31.01
N ASP A 312 -21.36 -11.80 30.11
CA ASP A 312 -22.18 -10.60 30.30
C ASP A 312 -23.41 -10.66 29.36
N PRO A 313 -24.60 -11.00 29.87
CA PRO A 313 -25.81 -11.05 29.05
C PRO A 313 -26.22 -9.66 28.52
N ASP A 314 -25.76 -8.58 29.15
CA ASP A 314 -26.02 -7.21 28.74
C ASP A 314 -24.84 -6.61 27.92
N LEU A 315 -23.95 -7.45 27.37
CA LEU A 315 -22.79 -7.00 26.59
C LEU A 315 -23.14 -6.03 25.43
N TYR A 316 -24.32 -6.20 24.82
CA TYR A 316 -24.82 -5.34 23.75
C TYR A 316 -25.37 -3.98 24.25
N VAL A 317 -25.66 -3.87 25.54
CA VAL A 317 -26.29 -2.68 26.13
C VAL A 317 -25.23 -1.60 26.26
N LEU A 318 -25.37 -0.55 25.45
CA LEU A 318 -24.55 0.64 25.58
C LEU A 318 -25.03 1.45 26.79
N LYS A 319 -24.10 2.23 27.35
CA LYS A 319 -24.46 3.25 28.35
C LYS A 319 -25.56 4.18 27.76
N PRO A 320 -26.44 4.76 28.60
CA PRO A 320 -27.53 5.60 28.13
C PRO A 320 -27.04 6.76 27.24
N ILE A 321 -27.47 6.75 25.97
CA ILE A 321 -27.02 7.67 24.94
C ILE A 321 -27.83 8.96 25.04
N LYS A 322 -27.16 10.10 24.92
CA LYS A 322 -27.76 11.44 25.07
C LYS A 322 -27.30 12.47 24.03
N TYR A 323 -26.20 12.20 23.32
CA TYR A 323 -25.71 13.08 22.28
C TYR A 323 -25.20 12.29 21.09
N VAL A 324 -25.32 12.89 19.91
CA VAL A 324 -24.61 12.50 18.69
C VAL A 324 -23.60 13.59 18.35
N GLY A 325 -22.41 13.21 17.90
CA GLY A 325 -21.34 14.14 17.59
C GLY A 325 -20.57 13.75 16.35
N ILE A 326 -20.17 14.76 15.58
CA ILE A 326 -19.19 14.65 14.50
C ILE A 326 -17.91 15.29 15.03
N GLU A 327 -16.88 14.48 15.26
CA GLU A 327 -15.54 14.94 15.62
C GLU A 327 -14.52 14.27 14.71
N VAL A 328 -13.96 15.02 13.76
CA VAL A 328 -13.04 14.50 12.75
C VAL A 328 -11.92 15.49 12.45
N TRP A 329 -10.76 14.96 12.12
CA TRP A 329 -9.70 15.71 11.44
C TRP A 329 -9.83 15.50 9.93
N GLN A 330 -9.68 16.56 9.13
CA GLN A 330 -9.56 16.44 7.68
C GLN A 330 -8.45 17.33 7.13
N VAL A 331 -7.59 16.75 6.29
CA VAL A 331 -6.55 17.49 5.55
C VAL A 331 -7.19 18.30 4.42
N LYS A 332 -8.04 17.67 3.61
CA LYS A 332 -8.85 18.35 2.59
C LYS A 332 -10.31 18.29 3.00
N ALA A 333 -10.91 19.45 3.25
CA ALA A 333 -12.30 19.56 3.63
C ALA A 333 -13.22 19.47 2.41
N GLY A 334 -14.48 19.09 2.64
CA GLY A 334 -15.49 18.92 1.60
C GLY A 334 -16.48 17.79 1.86
N SER A 335 -16.27 17.01 2.93
CA SER A 335 -17.18 15.93 3.29
C SER A 335 -18.52 16.49 3.71
N VAL A 336 -19.60 15.98 3.11
CA VAL A 336 -20.99 16.35 3.40
C VAL A 336 -21.61 15.25 4.22
N TYR A 337 -22.09 15.57 5.43
CA TYR A 337 -22.84 14.66 6.29
C TYR A 337 -24.33 14.95 6.15
N ASP A 338 -25.14 13.89 6.06
CA ASP A 338 -26.59 14.03 6.00
C ASP A 338 -27.31 12.78 6.52
N ASN A 339 -28.64 12.87 6.66
CA ASN A 339 -29.55 11.75 6.92
C ASN A 339 -29.19 10.93 8.17
N ILE A 340 -28.81 11.60 9.26
CA ILE A 340 -28.44 10.93 10.52
C ILE A 340 -29.71 10.40 11.19
N LEU A 341 -29.81 9.09 11.30
CA LEU A 341 -30.94 8.37 11.86
C LEU A 341 -30.48 7.44 12.99
N ILE A 342 -31.19 7.51 14.11
CA ILE A 342 -31.07 6.58 15.23
C ILE A 342 -32.49 6.06 15.54
N CYS A 343 -32.69 4.75 15.43
CA CYS A 343 -33.97 4.10 15.67
C CYS A 343 -33.77 2.67 16.19
N ASP A 344 -34.87 1.94 16.41
CA ASP A 344 -34.87 0.54 16.84
C ASP A 344 -35.35 -0.46 15.76
N ASP A 345 -35.74 0.04 14.58
CA ASP A 345 -36.20 -0.79 13.45
C ASP A 345 -35.24 -0.74 12.25
N PRO A 346 -34.57 -1.85 11.93
CA PRO A 346 -33.76 -2.00 10.73
C PRO A 346 -34.51 -1.79 9.40
N GLU A 347 -35.79 -2.18 9.33
CA GLU A 347 -36.56 -2.07 8.09
C GLU A 347 -36.96 -0.62 7.82
N TYR A 348 -37.32 0.15 8.85
CA TYR A 348 -37.50 1.60 8.73
C TYR A 348 -36.24 2.28 8.19
N ALA A 349 -35.07 1.97 8.77
CA ALA A 349 -33.80 2.56 8.34
C ALA A 349 -33.49 2.24 6.87
N LYS A 350 -33.73 0.99 6.46
CA LYS A 350 -33.57 0.54 5.07
C LYS A 350 -34.51 1.30 4.13
N HIS A 351 -35.78 1.50 4.52
CA HIS A 351 -36.75 2.27 3.74
C HIS A 351 -36.29 3.73 3.58
N VAL A 352 -35.84 4.39 4.65
CA VAL A 352 -35.33 5.76 4.58
C VAL A 352 -34.15 5.87 3.62
N ALA A 353 -33.16 4.98 3.75
CA ALA A 353 -32.01 4.97 2.85
C ALA A 353 -32.43 4.71 1.39
N GLN A 354 -33.35 3.76 1.16
CA GLN A 354 -33.82 3.43 -0.18
C GLN A 354 -34.60 4.58 -0.82
N GLU A 355 -35.49 5.23 -0.06
CA GLU A 355 -36.26 6.38 -0.55
C GLU A 355 -35.35 7.51 -1.03
N ILE A 356 -34.28 7.82 -0.30
CA ILE A 356 -33.33 8.88 -0.65
C ILE A 356 -32.46 8.45 -1.82
N PHE A 357 -31.96 7.22 -1.80
CA PHE A 357 -31.07 6.69 -2.83
C PHE A 357 -31.78 6.57 -4.18
N ASP A 358 -33.03 6.08 -4.20
CA ASP A 358 -33.82 5.93 -5.43
C ASP A 358 -34.18 7.29 -6.04
N LYS A 359 -34.32 8.35 -5.23
CA LYS A 359 -34.58 9.72 -5.70
C LYS A 359 -33.32 10.40 -6.24
N ASN A 360 -32.19 10.29 -5.51
CA ASN A 360 -31.06 11.21 -5.72
C ASN A 360 -29.85 10.57 -6.42
N LYS A 361 -29.71 9.24 -6.41
CA LYS A 361 -28.46 8.59 -6.86
C LYS A 361 -28.18 8.78 -8.35
N GLU A 362 -29.18 8.56 -9.20
CA GLU A 362 -28.98 8.67 -10.66
C GLU A 362 -28.66 10.11 -11.05
N ALA A 363 -29.45 11.07 -10.52
CA ALA A 363 -29.22 12.50 -10.72
C ALA A 363 -27.85 12.96 -10.19
N GLU A 364 -27.44 12.50 -8.99
CA GLU A 364 -26.11 12.80 -8.44
C GLU A 364 -25.00 12.29 -9.34
N LYS A 365 -25.13 11.04 -9.83
CA LYS A 365 -24.14 10.42 -10.70
C LYS A 365 -24.02 11.16 -12.04
N GLU A 366 -25.14 11.52 -12.66
CA GLU A 366 -25.13 12.32 -13.89
C GLU A 366 -24.51 13.70 -13.68
N ALA A 367 -24.89 14.38 -12.60
CA ALA A 367 -24.31 15.68 -12.23
C ALA A 367 -22.79 15.58 -11.97
N PHE A 368 -22.34 14.49 -11.34
CA PHE A 368 -20.92 14.22 -11.13
C PHE A 368 -20.18 13.99 -12.44
N GLU A 369 -20.70 13.14 -13.33
CA GLU A 369 -20.09 12.86 -14.63
C GLU A 369 -20.00 14.13 -15.50
N GLU A 370 -21.01 14.99 -15.46
CA GLU A 370 -21.00 16.27 -16.16
C GLU A 370 -19.99 17.25 -15.56
N ALA A 371 -19.96 17.38 -14.23
CA ALA A 371 -18.97 18.20 -13.53
C ALA A 371 -17.53 17.74 -13.85
N GLU A 372 -17.32 16.44 -13.95
CA GLU A 372 -16.01 15.85 -14.26
C GLU A 372 -15.60 16.07 -15.73
N LYS A 373 -16.56 15.98 -16.68
CA LYS A 373 -16.32 16.35 -18.08
C LYS A 373 -15.92 17.82 -18.20
N VAL A 374 -16.64 18.71 -17.53
CA VAL A 374 -16.33 20.15 -17.52
C VAL A 374 -14.94 20.41 -16.91
N ARG A 375 -14.62 19.75 -15.80
CA ARG A 375 -13.29 19.84 -15.17
C ARG A 375 -12.19 19.40 -16.14
N ARG A 376 -12.36 18.24 -16.76
CA ARG A 376 -11.39 17.67 -17.70
C ARG A 376 -11.21 18.56 -18.93
N ALA A 377 -12.29 19.10 -19.50
CA ALA A 377 -12.22 20.04 -20.62
C ALA A 377 -11.43 21.30 -20.26
N ARG A 378 -11.64 21.85 -19.05
CA ARG A 378 -10.89 23.01 -18.54
C ARG A 378 -9.41 22.70 -18.32
N GLU A 379 -9.08 21.54 -17.77
CA GLU A 379 -7.69 21.09 -17.58
C GLU A 379 -6.98 20.86 -18.92
N GLU A 380 -7.66 20.29 -19.92
CA GLU A 380 -7.14 20.12 -21.27
C GLU A 380 -6.90 21.48 -21.95
N GLU A 381 -7.81 22.44 -21.79
CA GLU A 381 -7.65 23.81 -22.29
C GLU A 381 -6.48 24.53 -21.61
N GLU A 382 -6.35 24.43 -20.29
CA GLU A 382 -5.23 25.03 -19.55
C GLU A 382 -3.89 24.39 -19.93
N ALA A 383 -3.85 23.05 -20.08
CA ALA A 383 -2.69 22.34 -20.56
C ALA A 383 -2.32 22.75 -22.00
N GLN A 384 -3.30 22.97 -22.87
CA GLN A 384 -3.08 23.46 -24.23
C GLN A 384 -2.52 24.89 -24.22
N ARG A 385 -3.10 25.80 -23.44
CA ARG A 385 -2.58 27.17 -23.26
C ARG A 385 -1.15 27.16 -22.72
N ALA A 386 -0.84 26.30 -21.75
CA ALA A 386 0.51 26.14 -21.21
C ALA A 386 1.50 25.59 -22.25
N ARG A 387 1.07 24.67 -23.13
CA ARG A 387 1.87 24.18 -24.27
C ARG A 387 2.14 25.28 -25.29
N GLU A 388 1.12 26.03 -25.68
CA GLU A 388 1.24 27.15 -26.62
C GLU A 388 2.13 28.26 -26.07
N GLU A 389 1.99 28.61 -24.79
CA GLU A 389 2.88 29.55 -24.12
C GLU A 389 4.33 29.01 -24.06
N GLY A 390 4.49 27.72 -23.76
CA GLY A 390 5.78 27.03 -23.78
C GLY A 390 6.44 27.07 -25.16
N GLU A 391 5.69 26.87 -26.24
CA GLU A 391 6.15 27.01 -27.61
C GLU A 391 6.50 28.45 -27.96
N ARG A 392 5.67 29.42 -27.56
CA ARG A 392 5.94 30.85 -27.78
C ARG A 392 7.26 31.25 -27.12
N ARG A 393 7.47 30.87 -25.85
CA ARG A 393 8.72 31.10 -25.12
C ARG A 393 9.92 30.40 -25.78
N ARG A 394 9.74 29.22 -26.39
CA ARG A 394 10.80 28.55 -27.18
C ARG A 394 11.11 29.30 -28.48
N ARG A 395 10.11 29.79 -29.21
CA ARG A 395 10.27 30.58 -30.44
C ARG A 395 10.98 31.91 -30.16
N GLU A 396 10.59 32.62 -29.11
CA GLU A 396 11.25 33.86 -28.66
C GLU A 396 12.73 33.61 -28.34
N ARG A 397 13.05 32.59 -27.54
CA ARG A 397 14.44 32.18 -27.25
C ARG A 397 15.22 31.78 -28.51
N GLY A 398 14.56 31.15 -29.48
CA GLY A 398 15.15 30.80 -30.77
C GLY A 398 15.45 32.03 -31.64
N HIS A 399 14.54 33.02 -31.64
CA HIS A 399 14.73 34.29 -32.33
C HIS A 399 15.90 35.09 -31.73
N ASP A 400 15.99 35.17 -30.40
CA ASP A 400 17.11 35.84 -29.72
C ASP A 400 18.46 35.18 -30.00
N ARG A 401 18.51 33.83 -30.02
CA ARG A 401 19.72 33.09 -30.43
C ARG A 401 20.11 33.42 -31.87
N LYS A 402 19.14 33.38 -32.80
CA LYS A 402 19.39 33.68 -34.22
C LYS A 402 19.81 35.13 -34.44
N TYR A 403 19.22 36.08 -33.71
CA TYR A 403 19.60 37.49 -33.75
C TYR A 403 21.03 37.67 -33.22
N ARG A 404 21.37 37.08 -32.07
CA ARG A 404 22.71 37.13 -31.48
C ARG A 404 23.77 36.46 -32.38
N ASP A 405 23.43 35.35 -33.03
CA ASP A 405 24.32 34.69 -34.00
C ASP A 405 24.52 35.54 -35.27
N ARG A 406 23.46 36.20 -35.75
CA ARG A 406 23.55 37.13 -36.88
C ARG A 406 24.36 38.38 -36.52
N GLU A 407 24.23 38.92 -35.31
CA GLU A 407 25.06 40.02 -34.81
C GLU A 407 26.54 39.61 -34.74
N ARG A 408 26.84 38.44 -34.16
CA ARG A 408 28.21 37.89 -34.15
C ARG A 408 28.77 37.73 -35.57
N ALA A 409 27.97 37.25 -36.52
CA ALA A 409 28.39 37.16 -37.91
C ALA A 409 28.66 38.55 -38.51
N ARG A 410 27.77 39.53 -38.27
CA ARG A 410 27.91 40.90 -38.78
C ARG A 410 29.13 41.62 -38.18
N ASP A 411 29.42 41.42 -36.91
CA ASP A 411 30.63 41.92 -36.26
C ASP A 411 31.90 41.29 -36.85
N LYS A 412 31.85 39.99 -37.19
CA LYS A 412 32.95 39.31 -37.87
C LYS A 412 33.23 39.91 -39.26
N TYR A 413 32.18 40.31 -40.00
CA TYR A 413 32.32 41.01 -41.28
C TYR A 413 32.75 42.48 -41.11
N ARG A 414 32.23 43.20 -40.11
CA ARG A 414 32.61 44.61 -39.82
C ARG A 414 34.07 44.76 -39.37
N ARG A 415 34.61 43.78 -38.64
CA ARG A 415 36.04 43.75 -38.28
C ARG A 415 36.96 43.55 -39.50
N HIS A 416 36.44 43.10 -40.64
CA HIS A 416 37.24 42.92 -41.84
C HIS A 416 37.35 44.18 -42.72
N ASP A 417 36.52 45.21 -42.48
CA ASP A 417 36.37 46.34 -43.41
C ASP A 417 36.68 47.71 -42.78
N ARG A 418 37.22 47.74 -41.55
CA ARG A 418 37.74 48.97 -40.95
C ARG A 418 39.03 48.70 -40.17
N ARG A 419 40.12 49.16 -40.79
CA ARG A 419 41.51 49.32 -40.34
C ARG A 419 42.46 48.20 -40.76
N ASP A 420 43.66 48.44 -41.26
CA ASP A 420 44.38 49.64 -41.71
C ASP A 420 45.54 49.08 -42.58
N TYR A 421 45.63 49.43 -43.87
CA TYR A 421 46.74 50.26 -44.37
C TYR A 421 47.43 51.10 -43.27
N LEU A 422 48.68 50.72 -42.98
CA LEU A 422 49.69 51.47 -42.21
C LEU A 422 49.43 51.56 -40.69
N ASP A 423 50.00 50.64 -39.91
CA ASP A 423 51.34 50.85 -39.32
C ASP A 423 51.66 49.76 -38.28
N ASP A 424 52.00 48.57 -38.77
CA ASP A 424 52.73 47.56 -37.96
C ASP A 424 53.99 47.09 -38.72
N TYR A 425 54.66 48.06 -39.35
CA TYR A 425 55.99 47.94 -39.95
C TYR A 425 57.11 48.10 -38.90
N HIS A 426 56.86 47.74 -37.63
CA HIS A 426 57.90 47.74 -36.59
C HIS A 426 57.84 46.62 -35.54
N TYR A 427 57.19 45.50 -35.83
CA TYR A 427 57.41 44.25 -35.07
C TYR A 427 57.66 42.99 -35.92
N ASP A 428 57.60 43.10 -37.26
CA ASP A 428 57.93 42.01 -38.21
C ASP A 428 59.28 42.16 -38.93
N LYS A 429 60.06 43.21 -38.64
CA LYS A 429 61.48 43.28 -39.07
C LYS A 429 62.45 42.54 -38.15
N VAL A 430 62.09 42.31 -36.89
CA VAL A 430 62.91 41.54 -35.93
C VAL A 430 62.55 40.05 -35.96
N LYS A 431 61.27 39.68 -36.14
CA LYS A 431 60.85 38.27 -36.26
C LYS A 431 61.22 37.64 -37.61
N LEU A 432 61.23 38.38 -38.72
CA LEU A 432 61.71 37.87 -40.01
C LEU A 432 63.24 37.82 -40.12
N MET A 433 63.98 38.60 -39.33
CA MET A 433 65.44 38.42 -39.15
C MET A 433 65.76 37.22 -38.25
N VAL A 434 64.99 36.97 -37.19
CA VAL A 434 65.20 35.82 -36.30
C VAL A 434 64.74 34.50 -36.94
N TYR A 435 63.67 34.47 -37.74
CA TYR A 435 63.26 33.26 -38.47
C TYR A 435 64.16 32.95 -39.69
N LYS A 436 64.78 33.96 -40.32
CA LYS A 436 65.79 33.75 -41.38
C LYS A 436 67.19 33.43 -40.83
N CYS A 437 67.53 33.83 -39.60
CA CYS A 437 68.74 33.35 -38.92
C CYS A 437 68.60 31.92 -38.38
N ILE A 438 67.43 31.52 -37.87
CA ILE A 438 67.23 30.15 -37.34
C ILE A 438 67.13 29.11 -38.48
N THR A 439 66.55 29.45 -39.63
CA THR A 439 66.53 28.55 -40.80
C THR A 439 67.85 28.55 -41.61
N ALA A 440 68.71 29.58 -41.49
CA ALA A 440 70.05 29.58 -42.08
C ALA A 440 71.15 28.95 -41.18
N THR A 441 70.90 28.79 -39.88
CA THR A 441 71.82 28.12 -38.94
C THR A 441 71.54 26.63 -38.84
N GLN A 442 70.31 26.18 -39.08
CA GLN A 442 69.93 24.75 -39.10
C GLN A 442 70.24 24.06 -40.46
N MET A 443 70.27 24.81 -41.57
CA MET A 443 70.88 24.32 -42.82
C MET A 443 72.43 24.27 -42.76
N ASN A 444 73.07 24.99 -41.84
CA ASN A 444 74.54 24.97 -41.65
C ASN A 444 75.04 23.94 -40.62
N SER A 445 74.13 23.28 -39.89
CA SER A 445 74.45 22.13 -39.02
C SER A 445 74.16 20.78 -39.67
N GLU A 446 73.19 20.68 -40.60
CA GLU A 446 72.95 19.44 -41.36
C GLU A 446 73.84 19.31 -42.61
N LEU A 447 74.30 20.42 -43.23
CA LEU A 447 75.35 20.37 -44.25
C LEU A 447 76.76 20.12 -43.67
N ARG A 448 76.95 20.21 -42.35
CA ARG A 448 78.16 19.71 -41.66
C ARG A 448 78.07 18.22 -41.30
N TYR A 449 76.88 17.68 -41.17
CA TYR A 449 76.67 16.25 -40.92
C TYR A 449 76.71 15.43 -42.22
N TYR A 450 76.14 15.93 -43.32
CA TYR A 450 76.15 15.23 -44.62
C TYR A 450 77.43 15.43 -45.47
N ARG A 451 78.39 16.24 -45.02
CA ARG A 451 79.73 16.36 -45.63
C ARG A 451 80.80 15.49 -44.93
N GLN A 452 80.43 14.77 -43.86
CA GLN A 452 81.31 13.87 -43.11
C GLN A 452 80.96 12.37 -43.28
N GLN A 453 79.91 12.06 -44.05
CA GLN A 453 79.45 10.69 -44.36
C GLN A 453 79.51 10.34 -45.85
N GLY A 454 80.31 11.08 -46.64
CA GLY A 454 80.92 10.60 -47.91
C GLY A 454 80.08 9.70 -48.83
N ARG A 455 78.80 9.99 -49.08
CA ARG A 455 77.99 9.30 -50.10
C ARG A 455 77.01 10.24 -50.79
N THR A 456 77.15 10.31 -52.10
CA THR A 456 76.27 10.89 -53.11
C THR A 456 75.03 10.00 -53.31
N LEU A 457 73.81 10.55 -53.43
CA LEU A 457 72.64 10.03 -54.19
C LEU A 457 71.46 11.03 -54.01
N HIS A 458 70.97 11.80 -54.98
CA HIS A 458 70.29 11.50 -56.25
C HIS A 458 68.90 10.83 -56.10
N ARG A 459 67.80 11.62 -56.10
CA ARG A 459 66.63 11.56 -57.04
C ARG A 459 65.31 12.11 -56.46
N LYS A 460 64.67 12.97 -57.30
CA LYS A 460 63.22 13.16 -57.60
C LYS A 460 62.30 13.55 -56.43
N LEU A 461 61.58 14.68 -56.42
CA LEU A 461 60.81 15.39 -57.46
C LEU A 461 59.79 14.48 -58.17
N THR A 462 58.75 14.05 -57.44
CA THR A 462 57.44 13.71 -58.02
C THR A 462 56.36 13.72 -56.93
N ILE A 463 55.17 14.22 -57.29
CA ILE A 463 53.85 14.04 -56.68
C ILE A 463 53.49 14.99 -55.51
N LEU A 464 53.20 16.24 -55.89
CA LEU A 464 52.09 17.00 -55.33
C LEU A 464 50.81 16.49 -56.01
N ASN A 465 50.06 15.58 -55.38
CA ASN A 465 48.64 15.37 -55.65
C ASN A 465 47.96 14.44 -54.62
N GLN A 466 46.77 14.88 -54.19
CA GLN A 466 45.64 14.11 -53.63
C GLN A 466 45.56 13.81 -52.10
N HIS A 467 44.53 14.45 -51.51
CA HIS A 467 43.60 14.08 -50.42
C HIS A 467 44.02 13.15 -49.25
N HIS A 468 43.66 13.51 -48.00
CA HIS A 468 42.48 12.99 -47.26
C HIS A 468 42.36 13.54 -45.82
N PHE A 469 41.12 13.96 -45.48
CA PHE A 469 40.34 13.87 -44.22
C PHE A 469 40.94 14.09 -42.81
N VAL A 470 40.16 14.81 -41.98
CA VAL A 470 40.40 15.17 -40.56
C VAL A 470 39.29 14.61 -39.65
N PHE A 471 39.71 14.17 -38.46
CA PHE A 471 38.96 13.62 -37.31
C PHE A 471 38.76 14.70 -36.20
N GLU A 472 37.66 14.56 -35.42
CA GLU A 472 37.42 15.01 -34.01
C GLU A 472 37.67 16.51 -33.63
N GLU A 473 37.13 17.14 -32.56
CA GLU A 473 36.67 16.74 -31.24
C GLU A 473 35.82 17.86 -30.57
N VAL A 474 35.25 17.53 -29.39
CA VAL A 474 34.27 18.23 -28.53
C VAL A 474 34.89 19.30 -27.63
N VAL A 475 34.19 20.41 -27.34
CA VAL A 475 34.48 21.30 -26.18
C VAL A 475 33.21 21.69 -25.42
N SER A 476 33.31 21.50 -24.10
CA SER A 476 32.39 21.81 -22.99
C SER A 476 32.09 23.31 -22.82
N SER A 477 30.94 23.63 -22.23
CA SER A 477 30.52 24.98 -21.85
C SER A 477 30.33 25.09 -20.33
N GLY A 478 30.90 26.14 -19.74
CA GLY A 478 30.68 26.55 -18.36
C GLY A 478 30.00 27.91 -18.30
N PHE A 479 29.06 28.07 -17.36
CA PHE A 479 28.51 29.33 -16.90
C PHE A 479 28.57 29.34 -15.36
N GLY A 480 29.05 30.44 -14.79
CA GLY A 480 29.27 30.60 -13.35
C GLY A 480 28.17 31.36 -12.61
N ALA A 481 28.34 31.50 -11.29
CA ALA A 481 27.72 32.54 -10.47
C ALA A 481 28.51 32.76 -9.14
N GLN A 482 29.16 33.92 -9.12
CA GLN A 482 29.46 34.94 -8.10
C GLN A 482 29.04 34.80 -6.60
N ILE A 483 30.01 35.17 -5.72
CA ILE A 483 30.00 36.08 -4.53
C ILE A 483 30.50 35.45 -3.20
N GLY A 484 31.47 36.15 -2.57
CA GLY A 484 31.64 36.20 -1.11
C GLY A 484 33.04 35.84 -0.59
N ARG A 485 33.90 36.85 -0.33
CA ARG A 485 35.12 36.68 0.48
C ARG A 485 34.80 36.86 1.96
N THR A 486 35.20 35.91 2.80
CA THR A 486 35.82 36.12 4.12
C THR A 486 36.54 34.83 4.54
N ARG A 487 37.60 34.99 5.34
CA ARG A 487 38.73 34.08 5.55
C ARG A 487 38.50 33.18 6.79
N THR A 488 39.34 32.13 6.90
CA THR A 488 39.68 31.30 8.08
C THR A 488 38.60 30.36 8.64
N ASP A 489 38.68 29.06 8.36
CA ASP A 489 39.37 28.06 9.23
C ASP A 489 39.07 26.61 8.83
N LEU A 490 40.09 25.76 9.00
CA LEU A 490 40.15 24.35 8.64
C LEU A 490 39.27 23.49 9.54
N GLY A 491 38.39 22.66 8.96
CA GLY A 491 37.63 21.66 9.72
C GLY A 491 36.81 20.69 8.87
N LYS A 492 37.39 19.51 8.61
CA LYS A 492 36.76 18.18 8.41
C LYS A 492 35.36 18.14 7.76
N ILE A 493 35.30 17.77 6.47
CA ILE A 493 34.05 17.35 5.80
C ILE A 493 34.03 15.83 5.64
N ASN A 494 32.99 15.23 6.23
CA ASN A 494 32.56 13.84 6.07
C ASN A 494 31.78 13.70 4.76
N ILE A 495 32.10 12.70 3.93
CA ILE A 495 31.42 12.43 2.65
C ILE A 495 30.20 11.52 2.91
N PRO A 496 28.96 11.94 2.60
CA PRO A 496 27.81 11.04 2.62
C PRO A 496 27.79 10.14 1.37
N LYS A 497 27.50 8.87 1.60
CA LYS A 497 27.22 7.87 0.57
C LYS A 497 25.87 8.15 -0.11
N ARG A 498 25.86 8.08 -1.45
CA ARG A 498 24.73 7.91 -2.40
C ARG A 498 23.96 9.17 -2.86
N ILE A 499 24.06 9.43 -4.17
CA ILE A 499 23.10 10.21 -4.97
C ILE A 499 22.42 9.23 -5.95
N LYS A 500 21.09 9.25 -5.99
CA LYS A 500 20.25 8.46 -6.93
C LYS A 500 19.89 9.34 -8.13
N PHE A 501 20.00 8.80 -9.35
CA PHE A 501 19.34 9.35 -10.54
C PHE A 501 18.08 8.55 -10.86
N ARG A 502 17.05 9.23 -11.37
CA ARG A 502 15.75 8.69 -11.78
C ARG A 502 15.67 8.78 -13.31
N PHE A 503 15.52 7.64 -13.98
CA PHE A 503 15.14 7.59 -15.40
C PHE A 503 13.80 6.88 -15.56
N LEU A 504 13.05 7.31 -16.58
CA LEU A 504 11.77 6.78 -17.00
C LEU A 504 11.91 5.31 -17.40
N PHE A 505 10.92 4.51 -17.01
CA PHE A 505 10.79 3.05 -17.12
C PHE A 505 11.43 2.21 -15.99
N GLY A 506 10.62 1.92 -14.96
CA GLY A 506 10.58 0.63 -14.26
C GLY A 506 11.69 0.32 -13.23
N TRP A 507 11.29 -0.25 -12.10
CA TRP A 507 12.20 -0.78 -11.07
C TRP A 507 12.56 -2.24 -11.37
N VAL A 508 13.85 -2.54 -11.55
CA VAL A 508 14.37 -3.91 -11.49
C VAL A 508 15.39 -3.98 -10.35
N ARG A 509 15.14 -4.88 -9.38
CA ARG A 509 16.09 -5.23 -8.30
C ARG A 509 16.77 -6.54 -8.69
N ILE A 510 18.10 -6.53 -8.83
CA ILE A 510 18.94 -7.72 -8.77
C ILE A 510 20.16 -7.38 -7.89
N PRO A 511 20.51 -8.22 -6.88
CA PRO A 511 21.70 -8.03 -6.07
C PRO A 511 22.98 -8.45 -6.83
N LEU A 512 24.03 -7.64 -6.72
CA LEU A 512 25.39 -7.97 -7.14
C LEU A 512 26.17 -8.45 -5.91
N ASP A 513 26.27 -9.77 -5.73
CA ASP A 513 27.38 -10.38 -5.00
C ASP A 513 28.34 -10.98 -6.01
N MET A 514 29.48 -10.30 -6.18
CA MET A 514 30.63 -10.77 -6.94
C MET A 514 31.49 -11.63 -6.01
N LYS A 515 31.48 -12.96 -6.20
CA LYS A 515 32.54 -13.85 -5.72
C LYS A 515 33.28 -14.44 -6.93
N VAL A 516 34.60 -14.41 -6.80
CA VAL A 516 35.67 -14.88 -7.71
C VAL A 516 35.42 -16.31 -8.23
N PRO A 517 35.75 -16.64 -9.49
CA PRO A 517 35.41 -17.93 -10.10
C PRO A 517 36.38 -19.04 -9.68
N ARG A 518 35.83 -20.23 -9.41
CA ARG A 518 36.53 -21.52 -9.52
C ARG A 518 35.63 -22.52 -10.25
N THR A 519 36.08 -22.90 -11.44
CA THR A 519 35.99 -24.22 -12.12
C THR A 519 34.74 -25.08 -11.93
N GLY A 520 34.10 -25.47 -13.04
CA GLY A 520 33.25 -26.66 -13.09
C GLY A 520 32.28 -26.69 -14.26
N ALA A 521 32.57 -27.55 -15.25
CA ALA A 521 31.75 -27.80 -16.42
C ALA A 521 30.39 -28.46 -16.10
N GLY A 522 29.40 -28.30 -16.97
CA GLY A 522 28.15 -29.06 -16.90
C GLY A 522 27.10 -28.61 -17.91
N TYR A 523 27.09 -29.26 -19.07
CA TYR A 523 25.98 -29.28 -20.04
C TYR A 523 24.70 -29.85 -19.40
N ASN A 524 23.53 -29.26 -19.66
CA ASN A 524 22.51 -29.91 -20.50
C ASN A 524 21.24 -29.08 -20.68
N THR A 525 20.78 -29.11 -21.92
CA THR A 525 19.50 -28.67 -22.47
C THR A 525 18.41 -29.72 -22.21
N ASN A 526 17.17 -29.27 -21.93
CA ASN A 526 15.88 -29.79 -22.47
C ASN A 526 14.73 -29.57 -21.47
N GLY A 527 13.61 -29.08 -21.98
CA GLY A 527 12.35 -28.99 -21.22
C GLY A 527 11.36 -27.98 -21.77
N SER A 528 10.85 -28.26 -22.97
CA SER A 528 9.71 -27.59 -23.62
C SER A 528 8.36 -27.98 -22.98
N GLY A 529 7.37 -27.07 -23.03
CA GLY A 529 5.97 -27.29 -22.65
C GLY A 529 5.28 -25.97 -22.26
N TRP A 530 4.86 -25.10 -23.19
CA TRP A 530 3.61 -25.09 -23.99
C TRP A 530 2.34 -24.58 -23.27
N PHE A 531 1.69 -23.61 -23.94
CA PHE A 531 0.36 -22.97 -23.84
C PHE A 531 0.13 -21.87 -22.76
N GLN A 532 0.03 -20.58 -23.12
CA GLN A 532 -1.09 -19.82 -23.75
C GLN A 532 -2.31 -19.62 -22.82
N TYR A 533 -2.43 -18.42 -22.24
CA TYR A 533 -3.37 -17.35 -22.64
C TYR A 533 -2.84 -16.00 -22.15
#